data_AF-A0A440VEL4-F1
#
_entry.id   AF-A0A440VEL4-F1
#
_cell.length_a   1.000
_cell.length_b   1.000
_cell.length_c   1.000
_cell.angle_alpha   90.00
_cell.angle_beta   90.00
_cell.angle_gamma   90.00
#
_symmetry.space_group_name_H-M   'P 1'
#
loop_
_entity.id
_entity.type
_entity.pdbx_description
1 polymer ?
#
loop_
_entity_poly.entity_id
_entity_poly.type
_entity_poly.pdbx_seq_one_letter_code
_entity_poly.pdbx_strand_id
1 'polypeptide(L)'
;MPQHSANEQYLLELINAERAKTGAQPLAFDNDLSEAAEGHDKWMLATDTFSHTGSGGSSPTTRMTNAGYTLSGSWATGENIAWATTRAPTGYVDEVKLLHTNLMNSPGHRANILNSNFREVGLAFEVGDYKGRSSAFVTEDFAKSGTDIFLTGVAFDDKDGDRFYDPGEGLGTITVTARNSAGQTFKTTTSAAGGYDLALKPGTYNVTFSGANIATSTQTATIGTKNVKRDLIDPAMKSGTLAATASAEDSGSDSSHAPAAPTSGPNTGNGTKNWLADFFGKHPVGDRGTPGLTDSTDAPKHDAVALDSDQFLFRHASHANPDNAPDPSDHVQQAVERAAAGLHDHLPADNPVFADAADAAQSAITKILAQIAGHSDHQTTELVG
;
A
#
# COMPACT_ATOMS: atom_id res chain seq x y z
N MET A 1 11.88 -18.41 6.32
CA MET A 1 10.72 -17.51 6.25
C MET A 1 9.88 -18.05 5.12
N PRO A 2 8.65 -18.54 5.36
CA PRO A 2 7.63 -18.53 4.31
C PRO A 2 7.61 -17.15 3.66
N GLN A 3 7.50 -17.13 2.34
CA GLN A 3 7.69 -15.93 1.55
C GLN A 3 6.32 -15.39 1.18
N HIS A 4 5.85 -14.37 1.92
CA HIS A 4 4.65 -13.63 1.55
C HIS A 4 4.80 -13.08 0.13
N SER A 5 3.76 -13.22 -0.68
CA SER A 5 3.72 -12.69 -2.03
C SER A 5 3.73 -11.15 -2.01
N ALA A 6 4.04 -10.55 -3.17
CA ALA A 6 3.94 -9.10 -3.31
C ALA A 6 2.51 -8.59 -3.08
N ASN A 7 1.49 -9.37 -3.44
CA ASN A 7 0.08 -9.02 -3.22
C ASN A 7 -0.31 -9.08 -1.74
N GLU A 8 0.17 -10.08 -1.00
CA GLU A 8 -0.05 -10.18 0.45
C GLU A 8 0.66 -9.05 1.19
N GLN A 9 1.90 -8.73 0.82
CA GLN A 9 2.60 -7.56 1.35
C GLN A 9 1.80 -6.29 1.07
N TYR A 10 1.30 -6.12 -0.15
CA TYR A 10 0.50 -4.96 -0.52
C TYR A 10 -0.78 -4.85 0.32
N LEU A 11 -1.47 -5.97 0.54
CA LEU A 11 -2.63 -6.03 1.41
C LEU A 11 -2.29 -5.62 2.85
N LEU A 12 -1.16 -6.08 3.40
CA LEU A 12 -0.70 -5.65 4.73
C LEU A 12 -0.46 -4.14 4.80
N GLU A 13 0.12 -3.56 3.75
CA GLU A 13 0.40 -2.13 3.68
C GLU A 13 -0.90 -1.30 3.64
N LEU A 14 -1.92 -1.75 2.90
CA LEU A 14 -3.26 -1.15 2.90
C LEU A 14 -3.90 -1.22 4.30
N ILE A 15 -3.85 -2.40 4.94
CA ILE A 15 -4.35 -2.60 6.31
C ILE A 15 -3.65 -1.68 7.30
N ASN A 16 -2.32 -1.61 7.26
CA ASN A 16 -1.53 -0.80 8.18
C ASN A 16 -1.70 0.71 7.94
N ALA A 17 -1.96 1.14 6.70
CA ALA A 17 -2.34 2.52 6.40
C ALA A 17 -3.67 2.90 7.03
N GLU A 18 -4.69 2.04 6.96
CA GLU A 18 -5.99 2.27 7.62
C GLU A 18 -5.87 2.27 9.15
N ARG A 19 -5.05 1.37 9.71
CA ARG A 19 -4.78 1.30 11.15
C ARG A 19 -4.08 2.56 11.65
N ALA A 20 -3.13 3.10 10.88
CA ALA A 20 -2.44 4.35 11.22
C ALA A 20 -3.42 5.54 11.36
N LYS A 21 -4.44 5.63 10.48
CA LYS A 21 -5.47 6.70 10.52
C LYS A 21 -6.27 6.71 11.83
N THR A 22 -6.33 5.58 12.54
CA THR A 22 -7.08 5.45 13.81
C THR A 22 -6.19 5.36 15.06
N GLY A 23 -4.87 5.40 14.89
CA GLY A 23 -3.91 5.19 15.98
C GLY A 23 -3.83 3.74 16.47
N ALA A 24 -4.40 2.80 15.72
CA ALA A 24 -4.16 1.38 15.92
C ALA A 24 -2.71 1.04 15.54
N GLN A 25 -2.08 0.15 16.32
CA GLN A 25 -0.69 -0.27 16.06
C GLN A 25 -0.60 -1.06 14.74
N PRO A 26 0.50 -0.96 13.99
CA PRO A 26 0.69 -1.78 12.80
C PRO A 26 0.69 -3.27 13.17
N LEU A 27 0.19 -4.11 12.26
CA LEU A 27 0.27 -5.56 12.36
C LEU A 27 1.59 -6.03 11.74
N ALA A 28 2.17 -7.03 12.37
CA ALA A 28 3.30 -7.81 11.86
C ALA A 28 2.79 -9.09 11.21
N PHE A 29 3.49 -9.63 10.23
CA PHE A 29 3.14 -10.95 9.72
C PHE A 29 3.41 -12.04 10.76
N ASP A 30 2.55 -13.05 10.79
CA ASP A 30 2.82 -14.34 11.40
C ASP A 30 2.64 -15.46 10.37
N ASN A 31 3.58 -16.39 10.36
CA ASN A 31 3.65 -17.45 9.36
C ASN A 31 2.62 -18.55 9.58
N ASP A 32 2.35 -18.90 10.83
CA ASP A 32 1.39 -19.95 11.15
C ASP A 32 -0.03 -19.43 10.86
N LEU A 33 -0.29 -18.14 11.13
CA LEU A 33 -1.53 -17.48 10.70
C LEU A 33 -1.65 -17.45 9.17
N SER A 34 -0.56 -17.17 8.46
CA SER A 34 -0.58 -17.11 6.98
C SER A 34 -0.85 -18.49 6.38
N GLU A 35 -0.28 -19.56 6.94
CA GLU A 35 -0.56 -20.95 6.54
C GLU A 35 -2.04 -21.32 6.78
N ALA A 36 -2.62 -20.86 7.90
CA ALA A 36 -4.05 -21.05 8.18
C ALA A 36 -4.94 -20.33 7.16
N ALA A 37 -4.62 -19.08 6.82
CA ALA A 37 -5.33 -18.28 5.83
C ALA A 37 -5.24 -18.90 4.43
N GLU A 38 -4.03 -19.30 4.00
CA GLU A 38 -3.77 -19.91 2.69
C GLU A 38 -4.53 -21.24 2.55
N GLY A 39 -4.48 -22.07 3.59
CA GLY A 39 -5.24 -23.31 3.65
C GLY A 39 -6.76 -23.09 3.58
N HIS A 40 -7.25 -21.99 4.14
CA HIS A 40 -8.67 -21.66 4.12
C HIS A 40 -9.13 -21.19 2.74
N ASP A 41 -8.39 -20.29 2.09
CA ASP A 41 -8.68 -19.82 0.74
C ASP A 41 -8.68 -20.97 -0.27
N LYS A 42 -7.65 -21.82 -0.23
CA LYS A 42 -7.57 -23.02 -1.09
C LYS A 42 -8.73 -23.97 -0.87
N TRP A 43 -9.15 -24.15 0.38
CA TRP A 43 -10.32 -24.98 0.69
C TRP A 43 -11.62 -24.37 0.16
N MET A 44 -11.82 -23.06 0.31
CA MET A 44 -13.00 -22.35 -0.20
C MET A 44 -13.11 -22.48 -1.73
N LEU A 45 -12.00 -22.26 -2.44
CA LEU A 45 -11.89 -22.48 -3.88
C LEU A 45 -12.19 -23.94 -4.26
N ALA A 46 -11.52 -24.91 -3.62
CA ALA A 46 -11.66 -26.32 -3.96
C ALA A 46 -13.05 -26.92 -3.69
N THR A 47 -13.87 -26.26 -2.87
CA THR A 47 -15.20 -26.75 -2.46
C THR A 47 -16.35 -25.85 -2.93
N ASP A 48 -16.08 -24.87 -3.79
CA ASP A 48 -17.07 -23.90 -4.28
C ASP A 48 -17.89 -23.24 -3.16
N THR A 49 -17.25 -23.04 -1.99
CA THR A 49 -17.87 -22.54 -0.77
C THR A 49 -17.26 -21.20 -0.34
N PHE A 50 -18.04 -20.37 0.35
CA PHE A 50 -17.55 -19.14 0.99
C PHE A 50 -18.12 -19.06 2.41
N SER A 51 -17.27 -19.29 3.42
CA SER A 51 -17.70 -19.50 4.80
C SER A 51 -16.52 -19.44 5.76
N HIS A 52 -16.68 -18.71 6.88
CA HIS A 52 -15.74 -18.74 8.00
C HIS A 52 -15.58 -20.13 8.65
N THR A 53 -16.62 -20.97 8.56
CA THR A 53 -16.54 -22.38 8.96
C THR A 53 -15.88 -23.17 7.85
N GLY A 54 -14.70 -23.71 8.14
CA GLY A 54 -13.84 -24.41 7.19
C GLY A 54 -14.06 -25.93 7.17
N SER A 55 -13.10 -26.63 6.58
CA SER A 55 -13.09 -28.09 6.47
C SER A 55 -13.38 -28.77 7.81
N GLY A 56 -14.24 -29.79 7.78
CA GLY A 56 -14.63 -30.55 8.98
C GLY A 56 -15.37 -29.74 10.06
N GLY A 57 -15.88 -28.54 9.74
CA GLY A 57 -16.52 -27.66 10.72
C GLY A 57 -15.52 -26.84 11.55
N SER A 58 -14.27 -26.70 11.10
CA SER A 58 -13.24 -25.94 11.81
C SER A 58 -13.57 -24.46 11.90
N SER A 59 -13.31 -23.88 13.09
CA SER A 59 -13.33 -22.42 13.28
C SER A 59 -12.01 -21.79 12.81
N PRO A 60 -11.95 -20.45 12.58
CA PRO A 60 -10.71 -19.77 12.21
C PRO A 60 -9.62 -19.98 13.26
N THR A 61 -9.94 -19.78 14.54
CA THR A 61 -9.01 -20.03 15.66
C THR A 61 -8.49 -21.48 15.66
N THR A 62 -9.34 -22.46 15.33
CA THR A 62 -8.91 -23.86 15.21
C THR A 62 -7.92 -24.04 14.07
N ARG A 63 -8.13 -23.42 12.91
CA ARG A 63 -7.21 -23.46 11.78
C ARG A 63 -5.86 -22.83 12.14
N MET A 64 -5.88 -21.64 12.74
CA MET A 64 -4.67 -20.96 13.26
C MET A 64 -3.87 -21.88 14.20
N THR A 65 -4.52 -22.50 15.19
CA THR A 65 -3.83 -23.40 16.14
C THR A 65 -3.33 -24.69 15.49
N ASN A 66 -4.03 -25.20 14.48
CA ASN A 66 -3.63 -26.40 13.75
C ASN A 66 -2.42 -26.13 12.84
N ALA A 67 -2.28 -24.90 12.34
CA ALA A 67 -1.12 -24.43 11.60
C ALA A 67 0.11 -24.17 12.50
N GLY A 68 -0.06 -24.21 13.83
CA GLY A 68 1.04 -24.06 14.79
C GLY A 68 0.96 -22.81 15.67
N TYR A 69 0.05 -21.87 15.35
CA TYR A 69 -0.05 -20.61 16.07
C TYR A 69 -0.39 -20.84 17.55
N THR A 70 0.53 -20.47 18.42
CA THR A 70 0.42 -20.77 19.86
C THR A 70 -0.37 -19.68 20.57
N LEU A 71 -1.56 -20.03 21.06
CA LEU A 71 -2.37 -19.16 21.93
C LEU A 71 -1.88 -19.25 23.38
N SER A 72 -1.28 -18.18 23.88
CA SER A 72 -0.73 -18.13 25.25
C SER A 72 -1.04 -16.82 25.96
N GLY A 73 -1.17 -16.89 27.29
CA GLY A 73 -1.46 -15.73 28.12
C GLY A 73 -2.76 -15.01 27.71
N SER A 74 -2.69 -13.69 27.55
CA SER A 74 -3.80 -12.91 27.01
C SER A 74 -3.76 -12.96 25.48
N TRP A 75 -4.75 -13.63 24.89
CA TRP A 75 -4.86 -13.79 23.45
C TRP A 75 -6.20 -13.29 22.90
N ALA A 76 -6.23 -13.01 21.60
CA ALA A 76 -7.43 -12.72 20.81
C ALA A 76 -7.19 -13.13 19.35
N THR A 77 -8.24 -13.56 18.66
CA THR A 77 -8.19 -13.88 17.23
C THR A 77 -9.39 -13.28 16.51
N GLY A 78 -9.26 -13.01 15.21
CA GLY A 78 -10.36 -12.60 14.33
C GLY A 78 -10.08 -13.03 12.90
N GLU A 79 -11.11 -13.14 12.08
CA GLU A 79 -10.98 -13.47 10.66
C GLU A 79 -11.85 -12.55 9.82
N ASN A 80 -11.31 -12.10 8.70
CA ASN A 80 -12.08 -11.58 7.59
C ASN A 80 -11.87 -12.47 6.36
N ILE A 81 -12.93 -12.63 5.55
CA ILE A 81 -12.84 -13.28 4.24
C ILE A 81 -13.53 -12.40 3.19
N ALA A 82 -12.97 -12.34 1.99
CA ALA A 82 -13.57 -11.69 0.84
C ALA A 82 -13.22 -12.43 -0.45
N TRP A 83 -14.07 -12.28 -1.46
CA TRP A 83 -13.75 -12.73 -2.81
C TRP A 83 -14.33 -11.81 -3.86
N ALA A 84 -13.75 -11.83 -5.05
CA ALA A 84 -14.22 -11.12 -6.23
C ALA A 84 -13.82 -11.87 -7.50
N THR A 85 -14.65 -11.82 -8.53
CA THR A 85 -14.27 -12.31 -9.86
C THR A 85 -13.11 -11.47 -10.39
N THR A 86 -12.06 -12.11 -10.88
CA THR A 86 -10.87 -11.44 -11.41
C THR A 86 -11.11 -10.94 -12.82
N ARG A 87 -10.37 -9.91 -13.21
CA ARG A 87 -10.33 -9.37 -14.58
C ARG A 87 -8.91 -9.46 -15.15
N ALA A 88 -7.92 -9.26 -14.29
CA ALA A 88 -6.48 -9.51 -14.42
C ALA A 88 -5.82 -9.36 -15.80
N PRO A 89 -5.89 -8.21 -16.49
CA PRO A 89 -5.14 -7.98 -17.72
C PRO A 89 -3.62 -7.78 -17.50
N THR A 90 -3.17 -7.31 -16.33
CA THR A 90 -1.75 -6.98 -16.05
C THR A 90 -1.32 -7.23 -14.59
N GLY A 91 -1.90 -8.23 -13.93
CA GLY A 91 -1.66 -8.55 -12.51
C GLY A 91 -2.91 -8.40 -11.64
N TYR A 92 -2.74 -8.41 -10.32
CA TYR A 92 -3.84 -8.49 -9.34
C TYR A 92 -3.92 -7.29 -8.36
N VAL A 93 -3.18 -6.21 -8.63
CA VAL A 93 -3.16 -5.02 -7.75
C VAL A 93 -4.57 -4.47 -7.54
N ASP A 94 -5.34 -4.35 -8.62
CA ASP A 94 -6.71 -3.83 -8.57
C ASP A 94 -7.64 -4.77 -7.79
N GLU A 95 -7.49 -6.08 -7.94
CA GLU A 95 -8.22 -7.08 -7.17
C GLU A 95 -7.90 -6.99 -5.67
N VAL A 96 -6.63 -6.82 -5.29
CA VAL A 96 -6.24 -6.63 -3.88
C VAL A 96 -6.87 -5.34 -3.32
N LYS A 97 -6.78 -4.21 -4.04
CA LYS A 97 -7.41 -2.94 -3.64
C LYS A 97 -8.92 -3.08 -3.48
N LEU A 98 -9.57 -3.75 -4.42
CA LEU A 98 -11.00 -3.98 -4.43
C LEU A 98 -11.44 -4.81 -3.22
N LEU A 99 -10.77 -5.92 -2.96
CA LEU A 99 -11.08 -6.80 -1.83
C LEU A 99 -10.88 -6.08 -0.49
N HIS A 100 -9.75 -5.38 -0.32
CA HIS A 100 -9.50 -4.56 0.86
C HIS A 100 -10.59 -3.48 1.05
N THR A 101 -10.96 -2.77 -0.01
CA THR A 101 -12.02 -1.75 0.02
C THR A 101 -13.37 -2.34 0.44
N ASN A 102 -13.72 -3.52 -0.10
CA ASN A 102 -14.95 -4.23 0.26
C ASN A 102 -14.97 -4.62 1.75
N LEU A 103 -13.83 -5.08 2.29
CA LEU A 103 -13.70 -5.37 3.72
C LEU A 103 -13.85 -4.10 4.57
N MET A 104 -13.19 -2.99 4.19
CA MET A 104 -13.29 -1.72 4.90
C MET A 104 -14.68 -1.06 4.85
N ASN A 105 -15.48 -1.36 3.84
CA ASN A 105 -16.87 -0.91 3.71
C ASN A 105 -17.87 -1.79 4.48
N SER A 106 -17.46 -2.96 4.97
CA SER A 106 -18.27 -3.83 5.83
C SER A 106 -17.99 -3.51 7.30
N PRO A 107 -18.98 -3.05 8.10
CA PRO A 107 -18.74 -2.66 9.49
C PRO A 107 -18.09 -3.74 10.36
N GLY A 108 -18.49 -5.01 10.17
CA GLY A 108 -17.92 -6.14 10.93
C GLY A 108 -16.46 -6.41 10.56
N HIS A 109 -16.13 -6.42 9.26
CA HIS A 109 -14.76 -6.67 8.80
C HIS A 109 -13.83 -5.51 9.12
N ARG A 110 -14.32 -4.27 8.91
CA ARG A 110 -13.63 -3.04 9.31
C ARG A 110 -13.30 -3.03 10.81
N ALA A 111 -14.21 -3.51 11.65
CA ALA A 111 -13.96 -3.60 13.09
C ALA A 111 -12.78 -4.52 13.42
N ASN A 112 -12.60 -5.63 12.69
CA ASN A 112 -11.43 -6.49 12.84
C ASN A 112 -10.15 -5.78 12.37
N ILE A 113 -10.15 -5.21 11.16
CA ILE A 113 -8.99 -4.50 10.57
C ILE A 113 -8.50 -3.39 11.50
N LEU A 114 -9.41 -2.63 12.10
CA LEU A 114 -9.09 -1.48 12.96
C LEU A 114 -8.94 -1.84 14.44
N ASN A 115 -9.10 -3.11 14.82
CA ASN A 115 -9.00 -3.51 16.22
C ASN A 115 -7.57 -3.34 16.74
N SER A 116 -7.38 -2.38 17.64
CA SER A 116 -6.07 -2.05 18.22
C SER A 116 -5.49 -3.15 19.11
N ASN A 117 -6.28 -4.16 19.49
CA ASN A 117 -5.82 -5.28 20.31
C ASN A 117 -4.99 -6.27 19.50
N PHE A 118 -5.20 -6.41 18.19
CA PHE A 118 -4.39 -7.27 17.35
C PHE A 118 -2.98 -6.69 17.13
N ARG A 119 -2.01 -7.59 17.02
CA ARG A 119 -0.58 -7.31 16.81
C ARG A 119 -0.01 -8.05 15.61
N GLU A 120 -0.62 -9.17 15.26
CA GLU A 120 -0.13 -10.08 14.23
C GLU A 120 -1.25 -10.33 13.23
N VAL A 121 -0.88 -10.69 12.00
CA VAL A 121 -1.81 -11.09 10.97
C VAL A 121 -1.20 -12.14 10.06
N GLY A 122 -2.00 -13.12 9.67
CA GLY A 122 -1.76 -13.97 8.52
C GLY A 122 -2.63 -13.50 7.37
N LEU A 123 -2.06 -13.36 6.19
CA LEU A 123 -2.80 -12.97 4.99
C LEU A 123 -2.60 -14.04 3.93
N ALA A 124 -3.66 -14.32 3.20
CA ALA A 124 -3.60 -15.08 1.96
C ALA A 124 -4.28 -14.31 0.83
N PHE A 125 -3.72 -14.43 -0.37
CA PHE A 125 -4.36 -14.00 -1.61
C PHE A 125 -4.26 -15.13 -2.62
N GLU A 126 -5.37 -15.81 -2.89
CA GLU A 126 -5.41 -16.96 -3.79
C GLU A 126 -6.34 -16.72 -4.97
N VAL A 127 -5.93 -17.20 -6.14
CA VAL A 127 -6.75 -17.12 -7.36
C VAL A 127 -7.06 -18.51 -7.86
N GLY A 128 -8.33 -18.77 -8.14
CA GLY A 128 -8.79 -20.05 -8.66
C GLY A 128 -10.16 -19.98 -9.33
N ASP A 129 -10.63 -21.12 -9.82
CA ASP A 129 -12.01 -21.23 -10.25
C ASP A 129 -12.93 -21.23 -9.02
N TYR A 130 -13.95 -20.39 -9.07
CA TYR A 130 -15.04 -20.40 -8.10
C TYR A 130 -16.36 -20.31 -8.85
N LYS A 131 -17.12 -21.41 -8.82
CA LYS A 131 -18.42 -21.54 -9.51
C LYS A 131 -18.32 -21.23 -11.01
N GLY A 132 -17.25 -21.69 -11.66
CA GLY A 132 -17.01 -21.52 -13.10
C GLY A 132 -16.51 -20.14 -13.50
N ARG A 133 -15.92 -19.38 -12.58
CA ARG A 133 -15.32 -18.06 -12.83
C ARG A 133 -13.98 -17.95 -12.12
N SER A 134 -12.97 -17.44 -12.83
CA SER A 134 -11.71 -17.03 -12.21
C SER A 134 -11.98 -15.96 -11.14
N SER A 135 -11.60 -16.24 -9.90
CA SER A 135 -11.92 -15.43 -8.73
C SER A 135 -10.73 -15.36 -7.79
N ALA A 136 -10.52 -14.18 -7.21
CA ALA A 136 -9.54 -13.94 -6.16
C ALA A 136 -10.23 -14.04 -4.81
N PHE A 137 -9.59 -14.72 -3.87
CA PHE A 137 -9.98 -14.89 -2.49
C PHE A 137 -8.91 -14.23 -1.60
N VAL A 138 -9.37 -13.65 -0.50
CA VAL A 138 -8.54 -13.13 0.57
C VAL A 138 -9.08 -13.64 1.89
N THR A 139 -8.19 -14.20 2.70
CA THR A 139 -8.39 -14.42 4.13
C THR A 139 -7.42 -13.55 4.93
N GLU A 140 -7.94 -12.80 5.90
CA GLU A 140 -7.17 -12.03 6.89
C GLU A 140 -7.37 -12.64 8.28
N ASP A 141 -6.35 -13.34 8.78
CA ASP A 141 -6.35 -14.00 10.08
C ASP A 141 -5.59 -13.14 11.11
N PHE A 142 -6.33 -12.40 11.93
CA PHE A 142 -5.78 -11.48 12.93
C PHE A 142 -5.54 -12.17 14.26
N ALA A 143 -4.45 -11.80 14.94
CA ALA A 143 -4.21 -12.29 16.28
C ALA A 143 -3.46 -11.33 17.21
N LYS A 144 -3.56 -11.66 18.49
CA LYS A 144 -2.62 -11.28 19.55
C LYS A 144 -2.39 -12.52 20.39
N SER A 145 -1.13 -12.86 20.66
CA SER A 145 -0.76 -13.88 21.64
C SER A 145 0.44 -13.41 22.47
N GLY A 146 0.52 -13.85 23.73
CA GLY A 146 1.66 -13.57 24.58
C GLY A 146 1.94 -12.08 24.82
N THR A 147 3.23 -11.73 24.87
CA THR A 147 3.71 -10.39 25.25
C THR A 147 4.54 -9.70 24.18
N ASP A 148 4.80 -10.38 23.06
CA ASP A 148 5.74 -9.86 22.08
C ASP A 148 5.18 -8.63 21.38
N ILE A 149 6.13 -7.76 21.01
CA ILE A 149 5.92 -6.49 20.34
C ILE A 149 6.88 -6.48 19.16
N PHE A 150 6.38 -6.05 18.02
CA PHE A 150 7.09 -6.18 16.76
C PHE A 150 7.57 -4.82 16.27
N LEU A 151 8.82 -4.79 15.83
CA LEU A 151 9.25 -3.86 14.79
C LEU A 151 8.92 -4.53 13.45
N THR A 152 8.09 -3.87 12.65
CA THR A 152 7.68 -4.34 11.33
C THR A 152 7.96 -3.26 10.28
N GLY A 153 7.92 -3.61 9.01
CA GLY A 153 7.97 -2.66 7.91
C GLY A 153 8.30 -3.32 6.58
N VAL A 154 8.47 -2.48 5.58
CA VAL A 154 8.84 -2.90 4.22
C VAL A 154 10.03 -2.09 3.73
N ALA A 155 10.96 -2.74 3.03
CA ALA A 155 12.02 -2.08 2.28
C ALA A 155 11.67 -2.12 0.78
N PHE A 156 11.61 -0.97 0.13
CA PHE A 156 11.21 -0.90 -1.28
C PHE A 156 11.84 0.29 -2.02
N ASP A 157 11.97 0.10 -3.34
CA ASP A 157 12.39 1.10 -4.32
C ASP A 157 11.14 1.74 -4.90
N ASP A 158 10.83 2.97 -4.47
CA ASP A 158 9.61 3.74 -4.78
C ASP A 158 9.68 4.27 -6.22
N LYS A 159 9.06 3.55 -7.15
CA LYS A 159 9.21 3.78 -8.60
C LYS A 159 8.30 4.87 -9.12
N ASP A 160 7.16 5.09 -8.48
CA ASP A 160 6.17 6.08 -8.89
C ASP A 160 6.17 7.35 -8.03
N GLY A 161 6.88 7.33 -6.89
CA GLY A 161 7.12 8.47 -6.03
C GLY A 161 5.98 8.75 -5.06
N ASP A 162 5.08 7.80 -4.82
CA ASP A 162 3.94 7.96 -3.93
C ASP A 162 4.27 7.63 -2.45
N ARG A 163 5.48 7.10 -2.20
CA ARG A 163 6.00 6.69 -0.89
C ARG A 163 5.18 5.59 -0.22
N PHE A 164 4.47 4.81 -1.00
CA PHE A 164 3.71 3.63 -0.61
C PHE A 164 4.29 2.42 -1.35
N TYR A 165 4.19 1.25 -0.74
CA TYR A 165 4.70 0.04 -1.39
C TYR A 165 3.72 -0.40 -2.47
N ASP A 166 4.21 -0.68 -3.67
CA ASP A 166 3.47 -1.42 -4.69
C ASP A 166 4.11 -2.78 -5.03
N PRO A 167 3.30 -3.77 -5.49
CA PRO A 167 3.83 -5.04 -5.94
C PRO A 167 4.90 -4.88 -7.04
N GLY A 168 6.11 -5.36 -6.74
CA GLY A 168 7.26 -5.27 -7.63
C GLY A 168 8.31 -4.22 -7.24
N GLU A 169 8.10 -3.50 -6.14
CA GLU A 169 9.05 -2.53 -5.58
C GLU A 169 9.91 -3.10 -4.44
N GLY A 170 9.48 -4.25 -3.91
CA GLY A 170 10.11 -4.90 -2.76
C GLY A 170 11.61 -5.15 -2.93
N LEU A 171 12.38 -4.75 -1.93
CA LEU A 171 13.80 -5.02 -1.84
C LEU A 171 14.05 -6.20 -0.92
N GLY A 172 14.24 -7.38 -1.51
CA GLY A 172 14.60 -8.58 -0.79
C GLY A 172 16.05 -8.65 -0.34
N THR A 173 16.34 -9.56 0.58
CA THR A 173 17.70 -9.85 1.10
C THR A 173 18.37 -8.70 1.87
N ILE A 174 17.62 -7.65 2.23
CA ILE A 174 18.12 -6.57 3.07
C ILE A 174 18.19 -7.07 4.50
N THR A 175 19.37 -7.02 5.09
CA THR A 175 19.56 -7.32 6.52
C THR A 175 19.07 -6.14 7.34
N VAL A 176 18.10 -6.37 8.21
CA VAL A 176 17.58 -5.42 9.18
C VAL A 176 18.16 -5.76 10.56
N THR A 177 18.92 -4.84 11.13
CA THR A 177 19.61 -5.02 12.41
C THR A 177 19.13 -4.01 13.43
N ALA A 178 18.42 -4.44 14.47
CA ALA A 178 18.03 -3.59 15.59
C ALA A 178 19.04 -3.75 16.74
N ARG A 179 19.75 -2.67 17.08
CA ARG A 179 20.73 -2.64 18.17
C ARG A 179 20.30 -1.69 19.28
N ASN A 180 20.23 -2.16 20.53
CA ASN A 180 19.91 -1.30 21.68
C ASN A 180 21.15 -0.65 22.29
N SER A 181 20.95 0.27 23.24
CA SER A 181 22.03 0.99 23.94
C SER A 181 22.93 0.08 24.77
N ALA A 182 22.44 -1.08 25.22
CA ALA A 182 23.23 -2.10 25.90
C ALA A 182 24.10 -2.93 24.94
N GLY A 183 24.01 -2.68 23.63
CA GLY A 183 24.77 -3.38 22.60
C GLY A 183 24.18 -4.71 22.14
N GLN A 184 23.02 -5.12 22.67
CA GLN A 184 22.31 -6.30 22.20
C GLN A 184 21.79 -6.05 20.78
N THR A 185 21.90 -7.06 19.93
CA THR A 185 21.60 -6.95 18.51
C THR A 185 20.63 -8.06 18.11
N PHE A 186 19.57 -7.66 17.41
CA PHE A 186 18.53 -8.53 16.87
C PHE A 186 18.52 -8.33 15.36
N LYS A 187 18.36 -9.42 14.59
CA LYS A 187 18.48 -9.38 13.13
C LYS A 187 17.36 -10.16 12.47
N THR A 188 16.91 -9.64 11.34
CA THR A 188 16.07 -10.34 10.37
C THR A 188 16.51 -9.93 8.96
N THR A 189 15.91 -10.54 7.95
CA THR A 189 16.14 -10.23 6.54
C THR A 189 14.79 -10.01 5.87
N THR A 190 14.71 -9.00 5.00
CA THR A 190 13.50 -8.75 4.22
C THR A 190 13.16 -9.92 3.29
N SER A 191 11.86 -10.20 3.16
CA SER A 191 11.32 -11.14 2.16
C SER A 191 11.58 -10.62 0.75
N ALA A 192 11.33 -11.43 -0.29
CA ALA A 192 11.43 -10.94 -1.67
C ALA A 192 10.50 -9.74 -1.96
N ALA A 193 9.34 -9.68 -1.27
CA ALA A 193 8.41 -8.56 -1.32
C ALA A 193 8.88 -7.35 -0.49
N GLY A 194 10.00 -7.44 0.23
CA GLY A 194 10.58 -6.35 1.02
C GLY A 194 10.13 -6.31 2.49
N GLY A 195 9.08 -7.04 2.85
CA GLY A 195 8.54 -7.09 4.22
C GLY A 195 9.51 -7.70 5.23
N TYR A 196 9.46 -7.22 6.48
CA TYR A 196 10.21 -7.81 7.58
C TYR A 196 9.48 -7.62 8.92
N ASP A 197 9.70 -8.56 9.83
CA ASP A 197 9.19 -8.51 11.20
C ASP A 197 10.27 -8.95 12.19
N LEU A 198 10.29 -8.30 13.35
CA LEU A 198 11.25 -8.56 14.41
C LEU A 198 10.61 -8.35 15.78
N ALA A 199 10.44 -9.43 16.53
CA ALA A 199 10.01 -9.36 17.93
C ALA A 199 11.12 -8.72 18.79
N LEU A 200 10.78 -7.62 19.48
CA LEU A 200 11.70 -6.87 20.33
C LEU A 200 11.09 -6.64 21.70
N LYS A 201 11.95 -6.57 22.72
CA LYS A 201 11.54 -6.13 24.05
C LYS A 201 11.48 -4.60 24.11
N PRO A 202 10.79 -4.00 25.09
CA PRO A 202 10.73 -2.56 25.21
C PRO A 202 12.12 -1.92 25.29
N GLY A 203 12.34 -0.86 24.54
CA GLY A 203 13.63 -0.17 24.46
C GLY A 203 13.76 0.69 23.21
N THR A 204 14.85 1.47 23.17
CA THR A 204 15.22 2.25 21.99
C THR A 204 16.32 1.53 21.22
N TYR A 205 16.10 1.42 19.91
CA TYR A 205 16.93 0.68 18.97
C TYR A 205 17.39 1.59 17.84
N ASN A 206 18.66 1.46 17.48
CA ASN A 206 19.16 1.88 16.18
C ASN A 206 18.92 0.72 15.20
N VAL A 207 18.03 0.94 14.25
CA VAL A 207 17.63 -0.01 13.20
C VAL A 207 18.45 0.29 11.96
N THR A 208 19.37 -0.60 11.63
CA THR A 208 20.24 -0.47 10.46
C THR A 208 19.78 -1.41 9.36
N PHE A 209 19.54 -0.86 8.19
CA PHE A 209 19.29 -1.56 6.95
C PHE A 209 20.59 -1.65 6.15
N SER A 210 20.96 -2.86 5.76
CA SER A 210 22.17 -3.10 4.98
C SER A 210 21.97 -4.23 3.98
N GLY A 211 22.46 -4.04 2.76
CA GLY A 211 22.43 -5.06 1.71
C GLY A 211 23.56 -4.85 0.71
N ALA A 212 23.71 -5.81 -0.20
CA ALA A 212 24.73 -5.75 -1.25
C ALA A 212 24.56 -4.50 -2.14
N ASN A 213 23.31 -4.18 -2.49
CA ASN A 213 22.98 -3.20 -3.53
C ASN A 213 22.56 -1.83 -2.98
N ILE A 214 22.32 -1.72 -1.67
CA ILE A 214 21.89 -0.47 -1.03
C ILE A 214 23.02 0.14 -0.20
N ALA A 215 23.07 1.46 -0.12
CA ALA A 215 23.79 2.17 0.92
C ALA A 215 23.20 1.83 2.29
N THR A 216 24.06 1.73 3.30
CA THR A 216 23.61 1.46 4.67
C THR A 216 22.80 2.65 5.17
N SER A 217 21.60 2.38 5.67
CA SER A 217 20.72 3.38 6.28
C SER A 217 20.44 3.01 7.74
N THR A 218 20.34 4.00 8.62
CA THR A 218 20.02 3.79 10.03
C THR A 218 18.89 4.72 10.46
N GLN A 219 17.91 4.14 11.15
CA GLN A 219 16.75 4.81 11.70
C GLN A 219 16.63 4.48 13.21
N THR A 220 15.95 5.33 13.97
CA THR A 220 15.63 5.03 15.38
C THR A 220 14.21 4.49 15.52
N ALA A 221 14.05 3.44 16.34
CA ALA A 221 12.77 2.90 16.74
C ALA A 221 12.69 2.78 18.27
N THR A 222 11.60 3.25 18.88
CA THR A 222 11.32 3.06 20.30
C THR A 222 10.18 2.07 20.44
N ILE A 223 10.50 0.88 20.94
CA ILE A 223 9.55 -0.18 21.21
C ILE A 223 9.02 0.01 22.63
N GLY A 224 7.71 0.14 22.75
CA GLY A 224 7.00 0.27 24.03
C GLY A 224 6.08 -0.92 24.24
N THR A 225 4.78 -0.64 24.34
CA THR A 225 3.71 -1.65 24.51
C THR A 225 2.92 -1.92 23.23
N LYS A 226 3.31 -1.27 22.13
CA LYS A 226 2.68 -1.36 20.80
C LYS A 226 3.73 -1.66 19.75
N ASN A 227 3.33 -2.37 18.70
CA ASN A 227 4.13 -2.55 17.50
C ASN A 227 4.51 -1.21 16.88
N VAL A 228 5.62 -1.19 16.16
CA VAL A 228 6.17 -0.01 15.50
C VAL A 228 6.52 -0.35 14.06
N LYS A 229 6.10 0.49 13.11
CA LYS A 229 6.45 0.36 11.69
C LYS A 229 7.64 1.25 11.34
N ARG A 230 8.62 0.72 10.61
CA ARG A 230 9.75 1.47 10.03
C ARG A 230 10.05 0.98 8.63
N ASP A 231 9.77 1.80 7.64
CA ASP A 231 10.03 1.45 6.26
C ASP A 231 11.39 1.96 5.81
N LEU A 232 11.99 1.25 4.86
CA LEU A 232 13.12 1.76 4.09
C LEU A 232 12.60 2.10 2.70
N ILE A 233 12.39 3.38 2.45
CA ILE A 233 11.81 3.91 1.21
C ILE A 233 12.93 4.53 0.38
N ASP A 234 13.02 4.16 -0.90
CA ASP A 234 13.98 4.70 -1.88
C ASP A 234 15.42 4.80 -1.33
N PRO A 235 16.03 3.66 -0.91
CA PRO A 235 17.39 3.70 -0.41
C PRO A 235 18.37 3.98 -1.53
N ALA A 236 19.32 4.89 -1.28
CA ALA A 236 20.40 5.17 -2.22
C ALA A 236 21.11 3.88 -2.66
N MET A 237 21.08 3.57 -3.95
CA MET A 237 21.71 2.38 -4.51
C MET A 237 23.22 2.58 -4.62
N LYS A 238 23.99 1.54 -4.29
CA LYS A 238 25.45 1.57 -4.45
C LYS A 238 25.78 1.60 -5.94
N SER A 239 26.45 2.67 -6.39
CA SER A 239 26.85 2.85 -7.77
C SER A 239 27.76 1.69 -8.22
N GLY A 240 27.32 0.92 -9.23
CA GLY A 240 28.04 -0.24 -9.76
C GLY A 240 27.25 -1.55 -9.87
N THR A 241 25.98 -1.59 -9.47
CA THR A 241 25.13 -2.79 -9.61
C THR A 241 23.88 -2.49 -10.43
N LEU A 242 24.07 -2.29 -11.74
CA LEU A 242 23.00 -2.58 -12.69
C LEU A 242 22.92 -4.11 -12.81
N ALA A 243 21.95 -4.72 -12.15
CA ALA A 243 21.58 -6.11 -12.43
C ALA A 243 20.07 -6.18 -12.58
N ALA A 244 19.64 -6.24 -13.84
CA ALA A 244 18.32 -6.67 -14.23
C ALA A 244 18.05 -8.07 -13.65
N THR A 245 17.01 -8.20 -12.84
CA THR A 245 16.37 -9.49 -12.55
C THR A 245 14.89 -9.27 -12.32
N ALA A 246 14.11 -9.28 -13.39
CA ALA A 246 12.67 -9.60 -13.35
C ALA A 246 12.27 -10.12 -14.73
N SER A 247 12.37 -11.44 -14.92
CA SER A 247 11.60 -12.22 -15.89
C SER A 247 11.87 -13.69 -15.59
N ALA A 248 11.12 -14.24 -14.65
CA ALA A 248 10.83 -15.66 -14.62
C ALA A 248 9.31 -15.77 -14.70
N GLU A 249 8.82 -15.74 -15.94
CA GLU A 249 7.52 -16.32 -16.26
C GLU A 249 7.65 -17.82 -16.03
N ASP A 250 6.84 -18.32 -15.10
CA ASP A 250 6.58 -19.74 -14.94
C ASP A 250 5.62 -20.17 -16.05
N SER A 251 6.13 -20.86 -17.07
CA SER A 251 5.32 -21.62 -18.00
C SER A 251 5.99 -22.96 -18.26
N GLY A 252 5.40 -24.02 -17.71
CA GLY A 252 5.81 -25.40 -17.90
C GLY A 252 5.70 -25.89 -19.35
N SER A 253 6.74 -26.61 -19.75
CA SER A 253 6.86 -27.68 -20.76
C SER A 253 5.85 -27.78 -21.93
N ASP A 254 6.36 -27.67 -23.16
CA ASP A 254 6.28 -28.77 -24.13
C ASP A 254 7.41 -28.65 -25.19
N SER A 255 7.77 -29.80 -25.75
CA SER A 255 8.96 -30.14 -26.49
C SER A 255 8.83 -30.03 -28.03
N SER A 256 10.00 -29.81 -28.65
CA SER A 256 10.43 -30.23 -29.99
C SER A 256 10.57 -29.16 -31.10
N HIS A 257 11.69 -29.31 -31.83
CA HIS A 257 12.11 -28.71 -33.11
C HIS A 257 12.88 -27.37 -33.12
N ALA A 258 14.20 -27.50 -33.24
CA ALA A 258 15.08 -26.61 -34.01
C ALA A 258 15.50 -27.35 -35.31
N PRO A 259 16.13 -26.74 -36.35
CA PRO A 259 16.78 -25.42 -36.38
C PRO A 259 16.59 -24.60 -37.69
N ALA A 260 17.03 -23.32 -37.70
CA ALA A 260 17.92 -22.73 -38.74
C ALA A 260 18.09 -21.19 -38.58
N ALA A 261 19.35 -20.74 -38.54
CA ALA A 261 19.81 -19.39 -38.95
C ALA A 261 20.45 -19.52 -40.36
N PRO A 262 20.64 -18.48 -41.22
CA PRO A 262 21.32 -17.18 -40.96
C PRO A 262 20.64 -15.97 -41.70
N THR A 263 21.00 -14.69 -41.55
CA THR A 263 22.19 -13.98 -42.10
C THR A 263 22.27 -12.51 -41.63
N SER A 264 23.46 -11.93 -41.77
CA SER A 264 23.95 -10.60 -41.40
C SER A 264 23.75 -9.49 -42.46
N GLY A 265 23.58 -8.22 -42.04
CA GLY A 265 23.98 -7.03 -42.84
C GLY A 265 23.19 -5.73 -42.57
N PRO A 266 23.77 -4.52 -42.76
CA PRO A 266 23.68 -3.40 -41.81
C PRO A 266 22.82 -2.19 -42.26
N ASN A 267 22.29 -1.39 -41.32
CA ASN A 267 21.95 0.04 -41.53
C ASN A 267 21.70 0.75 -40.18
N THR A 268 22.65 1.52 -39.66
CA THR A 268 22.81 3.01 -39.73
C THR A 268 21.73 3.85 -39.03
N GLY A 269 22.13 4.41 -37.87
CA GLY A 269 21.83 5.78 -37.42
C GLY A 269 20.41 6.15 -37.02
N ASN A 270 20.16 6.27 -35.71
CA ASN A 270 19.58 7.52 -35.20
C ASN A 270 20.02 7.79 -33.76
N GLY A 271 20.52 9.01 -33.53
CA GLY A 271 21.11 9.45 -32.28
C GLY A 271 20.08 9.73 -31.20
N THR A 272 20.51 9.58 -29.96
CA THR A 272 19.82 10.02 -28.75
C THR A 272 19.65 11.54 -28.76
N LYS A 273 18.49 12.01 -29.22
CA LYS A 273 18.05 13.38 -28.98
C LYS A 273 17.43 13.46 -27.58
N ASN A 274 18.17 14.10 -26.68
CA ASN A 274 17.82 14.31 -25.29
C ASN A 274 16.83 15.48 -25.17
N TRP A 275 15.53 15.21 -25.31
CA TRP A 275 14.44 16.20 -25.26
C TRP A 275 14.41 17.00 -23.94
N LEU A 276 14.83 16.42 -22.82
CA LEU A 276 14.89 17.13 -21.53
C LEU A 276 15.82 18.35 -21.53
N ALA A 277 16.88 18.36 -22.36
CA ALA A 277 17.83 19.47 -22.40
C ALA A 277 17.30 20.70 -23.16
N ASP A 278 16.36 20.52 -24.10
CA ASP A 278 15.75 21.62 -24.87
C ASP A 278 14.65 22.36 -24.08
N PHE A 279 14.11 21.73 -23.02
CA PHE A 279 13.01 22.28 -22.23
C PHE A 279 13.48 23.29 -21.16
N PHE A 280 14.62 23.03 -20.50
CA PHE A 280 15.13 23.90 -19.44
C PHE A 280 16.01 25.07 -19.92
N GLY A 281 16.30 25.15 -21.22
CA GLY A 281 17.08 26.25 -21.81
C GLY A 281 16.32 27.57 -21.99
N LYS A 282 15.00 27.62 -21.77
CA LYS A 282 14.16 28.79 -22.12
C LYS A 282 13.52 29.55 -20.97
N HIS A 283 13.72 29.15 -19.71
CA HIS A 283 13.13 29.86 -18.56
C HIS A 283 14.06 29.88 -17.33
N PRO A 284 14.86 30.94 -17.11
CA PRO A 284 15.62 31.10 -15.87
C PRO A 284 14.70 31.61 -14.74
N VAL A 285 14.65 30.90 -13.62
CA VAL A 285 13.96 31.35 -12.39
C VAL A 285 15.00 32.03 -11.49
N GLY A 286 14.72 33.27 -11.12
CA GLY A 286 15.61 34.13 -10.33
C GLY A 286 15.50 33.93 -8.82
N ASP A 287 16.62 34.15 -8.14
CA ASP A 287 16.83 34.23 -6.69
C ASP A 287 15.84 35.17 -5.97
N ARG A 288 15.31 34.73 -4.81
CA ARG A 288 15.02 35.58 -3.63
C ARG A 288 15.06 34.83 -2.28
N GLY A 289 16.14 35.07 -1.54
CA GLY A 289 16.24 35.50 -0.12
C GLY A 289 15.29 34.99 0.98
N THR A 290 15.90 34.49 2.06
CA THR A 290 15.36 34.23 3.40
C THR A 290 15.14 35.52 4.23
N PRO A 291 14.18 35.52 5.18
CA PRO A 291 14.49 35.64 6.63
C PRO A 291 13.48 34.83 7.50
N GLY A 292 13.63 34.48 8.79
CA GLY A 292 14.34 34.99 9.96
C GLY A 292 13.38 34.82 11.19
N LEU A 293 13.78 34.04 12.20
CA LEU A 293 12.98 33.64 13.38
C LEU A 293 12.87 34.71 14.48
N THR A 294 11.75 34.78 15.22
CA THR A 294 11.69 35.13 16.65
C THR A 294 10.50 34.53 17.41
N ASP A 295 10.75 34.29 18.70
CA ASP A 295 10.02 33.63 19.80
C ASP A 295 8.77 34.38 20.35
N SER A 296 7.72 33.67 20.78
CA SER A 296 7.15 33.77 22.15
C SER A 296 5.80 33.03 22.36
N THR A 297 5.72 32.52 23.58
CA THR A 297 4.63 31.94 24.39
C THR A 297 3.19 32.42 24.18
N ASP A 298 2.24 31.49 24.01
CA ASP A 298 1.08 31.26 24.90
C ASP A 298 0.08 30.26 24.29
N ALA A 299 -0.42 29.33 25.11
CA ALA A 299 -1.52 28.43 24.75
C ALA A 299 -2.82 28.85 25.45
N PRO A 300 -3.96 28.76 24.76
CA PRO A 300 -5.15 28.21 25.43
C PRO A 300 -5.93 27.18 24.59
N LYS A 301 -6.72 26.40 25.34
CA LYS A 301 -7.56 25.23 24.99
C LYS A 301 -8.79 25.58 24.13
N HIS A 302 -9.59 24.54 23.85
CA HIS A 302 -11.00 24.47 23.35
C HIS A 302 -11.13 24.08 21.87
N ASP A 303 -12.10 23.28 21.40
CA ASP A 303 -13.02 22.27 21.94
C ASP A 303 -13.42 21.40 20.73
N ALA A 304 -13.70 20.11 20.92
CA ALA A 304 -14.14 19.23 19.85
C ALA A 304 -15.58 19.56 19.40
N VAL A 305 -15.77 19.93 18.14
CA VAL A 305 -17.10 20.09 17.51
C VAL A 305 -17.40 18.84 16.69
N ALA A 306 -18.45 18.12 17.07
CA ALA A 306 -18.98 16.96 16.35
C ALA A 306 -19.70 17.41 15.07
N LEU A 307 -19.45 16.73 13.95
CA LEU A 307 -20.23 16.87 12.72
C LEU A 307 -21.33 15.80 12.69
N ASP A 308 -22.57 16.26 12.58
CA ASP A 308 -23.81 15.47 12.55
C ASP A 308 -23.99 14.71 11.23
N SER A 309 -24.68 13.56 11.27
CA SER A 309 -24.59 12.46 10.29
C SER A 309 -25.57 12.52 9.11
N ASP A 310 -26.25 13.65 8.88
CA ASP A 310 -27.54 13.63 8.17
C ASP A 310 -27.58 14.36 6.80
N GLN A 311 -26.50 14.34 6.01
CA GLN A 311 -26.45 15.01 4.69
C GLN A 311 -26.17 14.12 3.46
N PHE A 312 -26.15 12.79 3.59
CA PHE A 312 -25.97 11.90 2.43
C PHE A 312 -27.13 10.92 2.24
N LEU A 313 -28.26 11.42 1.71
CA LEU A 313 -29.30 10.57 1.11
C LEU A 313 -29.45 10.94 -0.36
N PHE A 314 -28.94 10.09 -1.25
CA PHE A 314 -29.29 10.13 -2.67
C PHE A 314 -30.69 9.53 -2.87
N ARG A 315 -31.67 10.38 -3.17
CA ARG A 315 -32.98 9.95 -3.70
C ARG A 315 -32.83 9.58 -5.18
N HIS A 316 -33.27 8.38 -5.54
CA HIS A 316 -33.56 8.02 -6.94
C HIS A 316 -34.59 8.99 -7.53
N ALA A 317 -34.25 9.62 -8.65
CA ALA A 317 -35.21 10.23 -9.56
C ALA A 317 -35.08 9.59 -10.94
N SER A 318 -36.19 9.02 -11.40
CA SER A 318 -36.36 8.45 -12.72
C SER A 318 -36.89 9.51 -13.68
N HIS A 319 -36.53 9.38 -14.97
CA HIS A 319 -37.08 10.07 -16.15
C HIS A 319 -36.94 11.59 -16.26
N ALA A 320 -35.92 12.05 -17.01
CA ALA A 320 -35.99 13.31 -17.78
C ALA A 320 -35.05 13.31 -19.01
N ASN A 321 -35.61 13.66 -20.17
CA ASN A 321 -35.10 14.11 -21.47
C ASN A 321 -33.56 14.09 -21.76
N PRO A 322 -33.09 13.43 -22.84
CA PRO A 322 -31.64 13.30 -23.15
C PRO A 322 -30.94 14.57 -23.66
N ASP A 323 -31.65 15.66 -23.96
CA ASP A 323 -31.05 16.83 -24.62
C ASP A 323 -30.71 18.01 -23.70
N ASN A 324 -30.66 17.82 -22.37
CA ASN A 324 -30.30 18.91 -21.45
C ASN A 324 -29.68 18.43 -20.11
N ALA A 325 -28.77 17.45 -20.17
CA ALA A 325 -27.97 17.09 -19.01
C ALA A 325 -26.84 18.12 -18.80
N PRO A 326 -26.68 18.72 -17.61
CA PRO A 326 -25.53 19.58 -17.33
C PRO A 326 -24.24 18.75 -17.40
N ASP A 327 -23.19 19.36 -17.95
CA ASP A 327 -21.89 18.74 -18.19
C ASP A 327 -21.33 18.13 -16.88
N PRO A 328 -20.98 16.83 -16.84
CA PRO A 328 -20.41 16.18 -15.66
C PRO A 328 -19.13 16.84 -15.15
N SER A 329 -18.39 17.55 -16.01
CA SER A 329 -17.17 18.26 -15.63
C SER A 329 -17.46 19.47 -14.72
N ASP A 330 -18.60 20.13 -14.88
CA ASP A 330 -18.98 21.34 -14.16
C ASP A 330 -19.31 21.05 -12.68
N HIS A 331 -19.83 19.85 -12.41
CA HIS A 331 -20.13 19.39 -11.05
C HIS A 331 -18.88 18.96 -10.26
N VAL A 332 -17.88 18.40 -10.94
CA VAL A 332 -16.60 18.02 -10.32
C VAL A 332 -15.76 19.27 -10.05
N GLN A 333 -15.71 20.20 -11.00
CA GLN A 333 -15.05 21.49 -10.87
C GLN A 333 -15.57 22.27 -9.64
N GLN A 334 -16.89 22.40 -9.52
CA GLN A 334 -17.50 23.12 -8.40
C GLN A 334 -17.33 22.41 -7.05
N ALA A 335 -17.23 21.07 -7.03
CA ALA A 335 -16.97 20.32 -5.80
C ALA A 335 -15.51 20.53 -5.32
N VAL A 336 -14.56 20.57 -6.26
CA VAL A 336 -13.14 20.83 -5.99
C VAL A 336 -12.93 22.28 -5.52
N GLU A 337 -13.58 23.25 -6.16
CA GLU A 337 -13.48 24.67 -5.76
C GLU A 337 -14.06 24.93 -4.36
N ARG A 338 -15.15 24.26 -3.98
CA ARG A 338 -15.73 24.35 -2.63
C ARG A 338 -14.84 23.69 -1.58
N ALA A 339 -14.20 22.56 -1.91
CA ALA A 339 -13.25 21.91 -1.03
C ALA A 339 -12.00 22.78 -0.80
N ALA A 340 -11.52 23.46 -1.84
CA ALA A 340 -10.39 24.38 -1.76
C ALA A 340 -10.73 25.63 -0.92
N ALA A 341 -11.92 26.22 -1.10
CA ALA A 341 -12.37 27.35 -0.29
C ALA A 341 -12.53 26.99 1.20
N GLY A 342 -13.06 25.80 1.50
CA GLY A 342 -13.19 25.30 2.87
C GLY A 342 -11.84 25.08 3.57
N LEU A 343 -10.81 24.70 2.81
CA LEU A 343 -9.45 24.51 3.32
C LEU A 343 -8.75 25.86 3.61
N HIS A 344 -9.07 26.90 2.85
CA HIS A 344 -8.50 28.25 3.03
C HIS A 344 -9.05 28.97 4.27
N ASP A 345 -10.33 28.78 4.60
CA ASP A 345 -10.98 29.43 5.75
C ASP A 345 -10.59 28.83 7.12
N HIS A 346 -9.99 27.63 7.15
CA HIS A 346 -9.70 26.88 8.38
C HIS A 346 -8.21 26.74 8.72
N LEU A 347 -7.32 27.36 7.93
CA LEU A 347 -5.87 27.35 8.18
C LEU A 347 -5.41 28.75 8.61
N PRO A 348 -4.77 28.89 9.79
CA PRO A 348 -4.27 30.19 10.23
C PRO A 348 -3.15 30.66 9.28
N ALA A 349 -3.31 31.85 8.71
CA ALA A 349 -2.48 32.43 7.65
C ALA A 349 -1.01 32.70 8.04
N ASP A 350 -0.62 32.43 9.30
CA ASP A 350 0.63 32.93 9.88
C ASP A 350 1.64 31.80 10.19
N ASN A 351 1.42 30.58 9.70
CA ASN A 351 2.32 29.44 9.96
C ASN A 351 2.95 28.91 8.65
N PRO A 352 4.29 29.03 8.49
CA PRO A 352 4.98 28.70 7.24
C PRO A 352 4.92 27.21 6.86
N VAL A 353 4.64 26.31 7.81
CA VAL A 353 4.44 24.88 7.52
C VAL A 353 3.10 24.61 6.82
N PHE A 354 2.10 25.48 7.02
CA PHE A 354 0.79 25.37 6.37
C PHE A 354 0.72 26.10 5.04
N ALA A 355 1.57 27.11 4.81
CA ALA A 355 1.73 27.73 3.49
C ALA A 355 2.25 26.71 2.46
N ASP A 356 3.24 25.89 2.83
CA ASP A 356 3.77 24.82 1.97
C ASP A 356 2.72 23.73 1.68
N ALA A 357 1.87 23.40 2.65
CA ALA A 357 0.79 22.43 2.48
C ALA A 357 -0.36 22.98 1.62
N ALA A 358 -0.70 24.26 1.78
CA ALA A 358 -1.69 24.94 0.94
C ALA A 358 -1.20 25.10 -0.49
N ASP A 359 0.07 25.47 -0.70
CA ASP A 359 0.68 25.56 -2.04
C ASP A 359 0.84 24.18 -2.70
N ALA A 360 1.16 23.15 -1.92
CA ALA A 360 1.18 21.77 -2.41
C ALA A 360 -0.23 21.29 -2.82
N ALA A 361 -1.26 21.62 -2.03
CA ALA A 361 -2.64 21.31 -2.35
C ALA A 361 -3.11 22.08 -3.59
N GLN A 362 -2.80 23.37 -3.70
CA GLN A 362 -3.13 24.21 -4.86
C GLN A 362 -2.43 23.71 -6.13
N SER A 363 -1.18 23.26 -6.01
CA SER A 363 -0.40 22.65 -7.09
C SER A 363 -0.98 21.30 -7.53
N ALA A 364 -1.39 20.46 -6.59
CA ALA A 364 -2.07 19.20 -6.87
C ALA A 364 -3.43 19.41 -7.56
N ILE A 365 -4.23 20.37 -7.09
CA ILE A 365 -5.51 20.74 -7.71
C ILE A 365 -5.30 21.26 -9.13
N THR A 366 -4.29 22.12 -9.35
CA THR A 366 -3.98 22.65 -10.69
C THR A 366 -3.56 21.54 -11.66
N LYS A 367 -2.80 20.53 -11.19
CA LYS A 367 -2.41 19.36 -12.01
C LYS A 367 -3.61 18.48 -12.36
N ILE A 368 -4.52 18.25 -11.42
CA ILE A 368 -5.75 17.49 -11.64
C ILE A 368 -6.65 18.20 -12.65
N LEU A 369 -6.83 19.51 -12.54
CA LEU A 369 -7.60 20.31 -13.50
C LEU A 369 -6.98 20.30 -14.90
N ALA A 370 -5.65 20.33 -15.02
CA ALA A 370 -4.96 20.21 -16.31
C ALA A 370 -5.11 18.81 -16.94
N GLN A 371 -5.14 17.76 -16.12
CA GLN A 371 -5.41 16.39 -16.57
C GLN A 371 -6.85 16.20 -17.08
N ILE A 372 -7.81 16.83 -16.40
CA ILE A 372 -9.22 16.82 -16.81
C ILE A 372 -9.40 17.61 -18.12
N ALA A 373 -8.80 18.80 -18.25
CA ALA A 373 -8.84 19.59 -19.49
C ALA A 373 -8.18 18.88 -20.68
N GLY A 374 -7.11 18.11 -20.45
CA GLY A 374 -6.46 17.29 -21.47
C GLY A 374 -7.26 16.04 -21.91
N HIS A 375 -8.19 15.57 -21.08
CA HIS A 375 -9.11 14.48 -21.45
C HIS A 375 -10.32 14.96 -22.26
N SER A 376 -10.70 16.24 -22.14
CA SER A 376 -11.79 16.83 -22.92
C SER A 376 -11.43 17.08 -24.39
N ASP A 377 -10.15 17.31 -24.73
CA ASP A 377 -9.71 17.54 -26.12
C ASP A 377 -9.50 16.25 -26.94
N HIS A 378 -9.47 15.08 -26.29
CA HIS A 378 -9.25 13.79 -26.96
C HIS A 378 -10.53 13.01 -27.30
N GLN A 379 -11.72 13.57 -27.07
CA GLN A 379 -13.01 12.94 -27.39
C GLN A 379 -13.76 13.60 -28.57
N THR A 380 -13.17 14.55 -29.31
CA THR A 380 -13.85 15.25 -30.44
C THR A 380 -13.23 15.08 -31.83
N THR A 381 -12.26 14.19 -32.06
CA THR A 381 -11.62 14.03 -33.40
C THR A 381 -11.65 12.63 -34.02
N GLU A 382 -12.54 11.74 -33.60
CA GLU A 382 -12.93 10.58 -34.43
C GLU A 382 -14.44 10.56 -34.63
N LEU A 383 -14.96 11.48 -35.45
CA LEU A 383 -16.29 11.38 -36.06
C LEU A 383 -16.51 12.42 -37.18
N VAL A 384 -15.55 12.61 -38.11
CA VAL A 384 -15.85 13.17 -39.45
C VAL A 384 -14.81 12.66 -40.45
N GLY A 385 -15.25 11.90 -41.46
CA GLY A 385 -14.43 11.44 -42.59
C GLY A 385 -14.97 10.17 -43.23
#